data_AF-A0A4R3YHN1-F1
#
_entry.id   AF-A0A4R3YHN1-F1
#
_cell.length_a   1.000
_cell.length_b   1.000
_cell.length_c   1.000
_cell.angle_alpha   90.00
_cell.angle_beta   90.00
_cell.angle_gamma   90.00
#
_symmetry.space_group_name_H-M   'P 1'
#
loop_
_entity.id
_entity.type
_entity.pdbx_description
1 polymer ?
#
loop_
_entity_poly.entity_id
_entity_poly.type
_entity_poly.pdbx_seq_one_letter_code
_entity_poly.pdbx_strand_id
1 'polypeptide(L)'
;MKQDYQTVCDVTLGKKKDYLLKICQDDALLHLLEDCMTHHQLLQILRQDVFYKKLFIYALKALYQVSDYEQLEYHLIMMNALFDNESYQEIKHELLFKICKKSISVHEYCIIRHLIDFKNIDFSKFINKLHVYYDVEAIECAKICLLEDQYHLAYTYLKSLNDCDDEVVLDLLCSYSVYDYVSLMRHYAKKKRGYQLAVSH
;
A
#
# COMPACT_ATOMS: atom_id res chain seq x y z
N MET A 1 6.38 -11.70 -1.92
CA MET A 1 5.85 -10.59 -2.75
C MET A 1 4.80 -9.88 -1.93
N LYS A 2 4.81 -8.54 -1.87
CA LYS A 2 3.71 -7.79 -1.23
C LYS A 2 2.42 -8.03 -2.02
N GLN A 3 1.30 -8.08 -1.33
CA GLN A 3 -0.02 -8.30 -1.92
C GLN A 3 -0.62 -6.95 -2.40
N ASP A 4 -1.44 -7.02 -3.44
CA ASP A 4 -2.22 -5.88 -3.95
C ASP A 4 -3.20 -5.35 -2.89
N TYR A 5 -3.69 -4.13 -3.08
CA TYR A 5 -4.54 -3.48 -2.08
C TYR A 5 -5.81 -4.27 -1.74
N GLN A 6 -6.44 -4.91 -2.73
CA GLN A 6 -7.70 -5.63 -2.52
C GLN A 6 -7.47 -6.87 -1.66
N THR A 7 -6.43 -7.65 -1.99
CA THR A 7 -6.06 -8.85 -1.24
C THR A 7 -5.66 -8.52 0.21
N VAL A 8 -4.94 -7.42 0.42
CA VAL A 8 -4.51 -7.00 1.75
C VAL A 8 -5.68 -6.55 2.62
N CYS A 9 -6.69 -5.93 2.01
CA CYS A 9 -7.88 -5.47 2.72
C CYS A 9 -8.87 -6.59 3.10
N ASP A 10 -8.72 -7.80 2.55
CA ASP A 10 -9.54 -8.95 2.94
C ASP A 10 -9.07 -9.56 4.28
N VAL A 11 -9.43 -8.88 5.37
CA VAL A 11 -9.01 -9.25 6.73
C VAL A 11 -10.02 -10.23 7.36
N THR A 12 -9.60 -11.48 7.46
CA THR A 12 -10.33 -12.56 8.15
C THR A 12 -10.55 -12.30 9.65
N LEU A 13 -11.50 -13.01 10.25
CA LEU A 13 -11.76 -12.97 11.70
C LEU A 13 -10.50 -13.31 12.52
N GLY A 14 -9.77 -14.37 12.12
CA GLY A 14 -8.56 -14.80 12.82
C GLY A 14 -7.53 -13.69 12.90
N LYS A 15 -7.24 -13.04 11.76
CA LYS A 15 -6.31 -11.90 11.71
C LYS A 15 -6.77 -10.73 12.60
N LYS A 16 -8.08 -10.41 12.60
CA LYS A 16 -8.65 -9.36 13.48
C LYS A 16 -8.48 -9.71 14.96
N LYS A 17 -8.79 -10.94 15.34
CA LYS A 17 -8.63 -11.42 16.72
C LYS A 17 -7.17 -11.36 17.16
N ASP A 18 -6.27 -11.94 16.37
CA ASP A 18 -4.84 -11.98 16.67
C ASP A 18 -4.28 -10.57 16.86
N TYR A 19 -4.71 -9.61 16.03
CA TYR A 19 -4.36 -8.21 16.19
C TYR A 19 -4.83 -7.64 17.52
N LEU A 20 -6.14 -7.77 17.81
CA LEU A 20 -6.74 -7.24 19.04
C LEU A 20 -6.13 -7.86 20.30
N LEU A 21 -5.86 -9.17 20.31
CA LEU A 21 -5.21 -9.86 21.42
C LEU A 21 -3.78 -9.36 21.66
N LYS A 22 -3.05 -9.00 20.60
CA LYS A 22 -1.68 -8.44 20.72
C LYS A 22 -1.66 -7.03 21.29
N ILE A 23 -2.62 -6.19 20.92
CA ILE A 23 -2.64 -4.78 21.34
C ILE A 23 -3.37 -4.55 22.67
N CYS A 24 -4.29 -5.44 23.04
CA CYS A 24 -5.09 -5.30 24.24
C CYS A 24 -4.26 -5.54 25.50
N GLN A 25 -4.46 -4.70 26.52
CA GLN A 25 -3.75 -4.76 27.80
C GLN A 25 -4.72 -5.00 28.98
N ASP A 26 -5.97 -5.37 28.69
CA ASP A 26 -7.05 -5.51 29.68
C ASP A 26 -7.52 -6.98 29.69
N ASP A 27 -7.30 -7.68 30.80
CA ASP A 27 -7.53 -9.11 30.93
C ASP A 27 -8.99 -9.51 30.69
N ALA A 28 -9.96 -8.67 31.11
CA ALA A 28 -11.37 -8.95 30.89
C ALA A 28 -11.74 -8.85 29.40
N LEU A 29 -11.15 -7.89 28.69
CA LEU A 29 -11.29 -7.76 27.25
C LEU A 29 -10.59 -8.89 26.49
N LEU A 30 -9.42 -9.32 26.94
CA LEU A 30 -8.68 -10.43 26.36
C LEU A 30 -9.52 -11.72 26.37
N HIS A 31 -10.10 -12.08 27.52
CA HIS A 31 -10.97 -13.26 27.61
C HIS A 31 -12.20 -13.16 26.69
N LEU A 32 -12.86 -12.00 26.64
CA LEU A 32 -13.99 -11.78 25.72
C LEU A 32 -13.60 -11.92 24.25
N LEU A 33 -12.38 -11.50 23.89
CA LEU A 33 -11.85 -11.65 22.54
C LEU A 33 -11.47 -13.10 22.25
N GLU A 34 -10.86 -13.82 23.19
CA GLU A 34 -10.50 -15.24 23.05
C GLU A 34 -11.75 -16.10 22.75
N ASP A 35 -12.83 -15.89 23.51
CA ASP A 35 -14.09 -16.61 23.39
C ASP A 35 -14.89 -16.27 22.12
N CYS A 36 -14.50 -15.22 21.39
CA CYS A 36 -15.18 -14.80 20.17
C CYS A 36 -14.95 -15.79 19.02
N MET A 37 -15.97 -16.50 18.57
CA MET A 37 -15.86 -17.50 17.50
C MET A 37 -16.40 -17.03 16.15
N THR A 38 -17.08 -15.88 16.12
CA THR A 38 -17.76 -15.38 14.91
C THR A 38 -17.54 -13.88 14.70
N HIS A 39 -17.62 -13.45 13.44
CA HIS A 39 -17.59 -12.03 13.09
C HIS A 39 -18.71 -11.23 13.77
N HIS A 40 -19.89 -11.83 13.93
CA HIS A 40 -21.01 -11.18 14.58
C HIS A 40 -20.73 -10.85 16.05
N GLN A 41 -20.14 -11.79 16.80
CA GLN A 41 -19.72 -11.57 18.19
C GLN A 41 -18.65 -10.48 18.30
N LEU A 42 -17.66 -10.49 17.40
CA LEU A 42 -16.63 -9.46 17.37
C LEU A 42 -17.23 -8.06 17.15
N LEU A 43 -18.16 -7.94 16.20
CA LEU A 43 -18.87 -6.69 15.95
C LEU A 43 -19.72 -6.25 17.16
N GLN A 44 -20.31 -7.19 17.90
CA GLN A 44 -21.03 -6.85 19.14
C GLN A 44 -20.10 -6.27 20.20
N ILE A 45 -18.89 -6.81 20.37
CA ILE A 45 -17.87 -6.25 21.27
C ILE A 45 -17.48 -4.83 20.82
N LEU A 46 -17.21 -4.66 19.51
CA LEU A 46 -16.84 -3.35 18.94
C LEU A 46 -17.98 -2.33 18.93
N ARG A 47 -19.24 -2.75 19.10
CA ARG A 47 -20.39 -1.84 19.27
C ARG A 47 -20.55 -1.34 20.70
N GLN A 48 -19.83 -1.91 21.67
CA GLN A 48 -19.85 -1.41 23.04
C GLN A 48 -18.87 -0.24 23.17
N ASP A 49 -19.38 0.98 23.30
CA ASP A 49 -18.59 2.23 23.31
C ASP A 49 -17.36 2.18 24.22
N VAL A 50 -17.50 1.60 25.41
CA VAL A 50 -16.40 1.50 26.38
C VAL A 50 -15.25 0.64 25.83
N PHE A 51 -15.59 -0.50 25.26
CA PHE A 51 -14.61 -1.44 24.69
C PHE A 51 -14.04 -0.91 23.38
N TYR A 52 -14.88 -0.34 22.52
CA TYR A 52 -14.46 0.31 21.29
C TYR A 52 -13.40 1.39 21.55
N LYS A 53 -13.67 2.30 22.50
CA LYS A 53 -12.73 3.37 22.85
C LYS A 53 -11.42 2.83 23.43
N LYS A 54 -11.48 1.83 24.33
CA LYS A 54 -10.28 1.20 24.89
C LYS A 54 -9.42 0.54 23.80
N LEU A 55 -10.02 -0.29 22.96
CA LEU A 55 -9.32 -0.98 21.87
C LEU A 55 -8.75 0.01 20.85
N PHE A 56 -9.48 1.09 20.55
CA PHE A 56 -8.99 2.15 19.68
C PHE A 56 -7.76 2.86 20.27
N ILE A 57 -7.76 3.19 21.56
CA ILE A 57 -6.60 3.80 22.24
C ILE A 57 -5.40 2.85 22.21
N TYR A 58 -5.61 1.55 22.46
CA TYR A 58 -4.53 0.57 22.37
C TYR A 58 -3.96 0.46 20.95
N ALA A 59 -4.83 0.45 19.93
CA ALA A 59 -4.42 0.43 18.53
C ALA A 59 -3.61 1.68 18.17
N LEU A 60 -4.04 2.86 18.62
CA LEU A 60 -3.30 4.10 18.42
C LEU A 60 -1.93 4.06 19.09
N LYS A 61 -1.84 3.63 20.36
CA LYS A 61 -0.56 3.50 21.05
C LYS A 61 0.40 2.60 20.28
N ALA A 62 -0.09 1.46 19.78
CA ALA A 62 0.72 0.56 18.97
C ALA A 62 1.17 1.23 17.67
N LEU A 63 0.26 1.89 16.93
CA LEU A 63 0.55 2.63 15.70
C LEU A 63 1.65 3.69 15.90
N TYR A 64 1.62 4.47 16.99
CA TYR A 64 2.62 5.50 17.28
C TYR A 64 3.98 4.96 17.74
N GLN A 65 4.07 3.68 18.13
CA GLN A 65 5.32 3.04 18.54
C GLN A 65 6.07 2.38 17.38
N VAL A 66 5.43 2.28 16.21
CA VAL A 66 6.03 1.69 15.02
C VAL A 66 7.19 2.55 14.50
N SER A 67 8.25 1.88 14.03
CA SER A 67 9.43 2.52 13.45
C SER A 67 9.68 2.20 11.97
N ASP A 68 8.98 1.21 11.39
CA ASP A 68 9.13 0.77 10.00
C ASP A 68 7.82 0.78 9.22
N TYR A 69 7.91 0.82 7.89
CA TYR A 69 6.74 0.89 7.01
C TYR A 69 5.91 -0.39 6.97
N GLU A 70 6.49 -1.57 7.20
CA GLU A 70 5.75 -2.83 7.11
C GLU A 70 4.81 -2.99 8.30
N GLN A 71 5.30 -2.72 9.50
CA GLN A 71 4.47 -2.68 10.70
C GLN A 71 3.42 -1.56 10.61
N LEU A 72 3.78 -0.40 10.07
CA LEU A 72 2.86 0.72 9.95
C LEU A 72 1.69 0.37 9.02
N GLU A 73 2.00 -0.27 7.88
CA GLU A 73 1.02 -0.80 6.95
C GLU A 73 0.09 -1.80 7.66
N TYR A 74 0.67 -2.77 8.38
CA TYR A 74 -0.09 -3.77 9.14
C TYR A 74 -1.07 -3.15 10.13
N HIS A 75 -0.63 -2.17 10.91
CA HIS A 75 -1.50 -1.46 11.85
C HIS A 75 -2.63 -0.72 11.13
N LEU A 76 -2.34 -0.03 10.03
CA LEU A 76 -3.36 0.70 9.26
C LEU A 76 -4.39 -0.24 8.62
N ILE A 77 -3.97 -1.39 8.10
CA ILE A 77 -4.88 -2.42 7.56
C ILE A 77 -5.85 -2.88 8.65
N MET A 78 -5.32 -3.24 9.81
CA MET A 78 -6.15 -3.73 10.92
C MET A 78 -7.06 -2.63 11.46
N MET A 79 -6.55 -1.41 11.58
CA MET A 79 -7.34 -0.28 12.05
C MET A 79 -8.46 0.08 11.08
N ASN A 80 -8.21 0.10 9.76
CA ASN A 80 -9.25 0.27 8.75
C ASN A 80 -10.31 -0.83 8.78
N ALA A 81 -9.93 -2.06 9.13
CA ALA A 81 -10.85 -3.19 9.20
C ALA A 81 -11.69 -3.23 10.50
N LEU A 82 -11.30 -2.47 11.53
CA LEU A 82 -11.87 -2.55 12.88
C LEU A 82 -12.51 -1.25 13.36
N PHE A 83 -12.03 -0.09 12.87
CA PHE A 83 -12.43 1.23 13.33
C PHE A 83 -12.77 2.14 12.16
N ASP A 84 -13.87 2.89 12.30
CA ASP A 84 -14.33 3.85 11.30
C ASP A 84 -14.89 5.13 11.96
N ASN A 85 -14.26 5.55 13.06
CA ASN A 85 -14.68 6.76 13.78
C ASN A 85 -14.03 8.03 13.19
N GLU A 86 -14.64 9.19 13.46
CA GLU A 86 -14.19 10.50 12.98
C GLU A 86 -12.73 10.81 13.38
N SER A 87 -12.35 10.55 14.63
CA SER A 87 -10.97 10.76 15.11
C SER A 87 -9.94 9.95 14.32
N TYR A 88 -10.30 8.75 13.86
CA TYR A 88 -9.43 7.95 13.01
C TYR A 88 -9.29 8.54 11.61
N GLN A 89 -10.36 9.14 11.06
CA GLN A 89 -10.29 9.84 9.77
C GLN A 89 -9.35 11.06 9.84
N GLU A 90 -9.41 11.84 10.92
CA GLU A 90 -8.50 12.96 11.15
C GLU A 90 -7.03 12.51 11.18
N ILE A 91 -6.72 11.43 11.90
CA ILE A 91 -5.37 10.87 11.98
C ILE A 91 -4.87 10.42 10.60
N LYS A 92 -5.73 9.79 9.78
CA LYS A 92 -5.35 9.42 8.41
C LYS A 92 -4.99 10.64 7.57
N HIS A 93 -5.76 11.73 7.68
CA HIS A 93 -5.46 12.98 6.99
C HIS A 93 -4.12 13.58 7.42
N GLU A 94 -3.81 13.60 8.71
CA GLU A 94 -2.53 14.11 9.21
C GLU A 94 -1.34 13.27 8.72
N LEU A 95 -1.45 11.93 8.76
CA LEU A 95 -0.41 11.02 8.29
C LEU A 95 -0.18 11.19 6.78
N LEU A 96 -1.25 11.31 5.99
CA LEU A 96 -1.16 11.53 4.56
C LEU A 96 -0.40 12.82 4.26
N PHE A 97 -0.73 13.91 4.95
CA PHE A 97 -0.05 15.20 4.75
C PHE A 97 1.43 15.18 5.14
N LYS A 98 1.83 14.35 6.11
CA LYS A 98 3.23 14.16 6.48
C LYS A 98 4.02 13.37 5.43
N ILE A 99 3.42 12.31 4.87
CA ILE A 99 4.08 11.44 3.88
C ILE A 99 4.21 12.14 2.53
N CYS A 100 3.16 12.81 2.06
CA CYS A 100 3.14 13.51 0.76
C CYS A 100 4.11 14.70 0.66
N LYS A 101 4.88 15.02 1.70
CA LYS A 101 5.94 16.05 1.69
C LYS A 101 7.31 15.51 1.29
N LYS A 102 7.46 14.20 1.10
CA LYS A 102 8.71 13.53 0.72
C LYS A 102 8.56 12.90 -0.66
N SER A 103 9.69 12.52 -1.27
CA SER A 103 9.65 11.58 -2.40
C SER A 103 9.00 10.28 -1.94
N ILE A 104 8.03 9.80 -2.71
CA ILE A 104 7.20 8.64 -2.37
C ILE A 104 7.83 7.42 -3.06
N SER A 105 8.35 6.48 -2.29
CA SER A 105 8.68 5.15 -2.83
C SER A 105 7.47 4.23 -2.79
N VAL A 106 7.62 3.03 -3.36
CA VAL A 106 6.62 1.96 -3.26
C VAL A 106 6.25 1.63 -1.80
N HIS A 107 7.17 1.81 -0.84
CA HIS A 107 6.89 1.59 0.58
C HIS A 107 5.98 2.67 1.17
N GLU A 108 6.25 3.95 0.89
CA GLU A 108 5.34 5.04 1.26
C GLU A 108 3.99 4.88 0.57
N TYR A 109 3.96 4.43 -0.69
CA TYR A 109 2.71 4.13 -1.39
C TYR A 109 1.88 3.05 -0.66
N CYS A 110 2.51 1.98 -0.17
CA CYS A 110 1.84 0.95 0.62
C CYS A 110 1.15 1.53 1.87
N ILE A 111 1.66 2.63 2.43
CA ILE A 111 0.99 3.35 3.51
C ILE A 111 -0.14 4.22 2.97
N ILE A 112 0.15 5.06 1.97
CA ILE A 112 -0.80 5.99 1.36
C ILE A 112 -2.07 5.26 0.91
N ARG A 113 -1.95 4.04 0.37
CA ARG A 113 -3.10 3.28 -0.11
C ARG A 113 -4.12 2.95 0.99
N HIS A 114 -3.72 2.95 2.26
CA HIS A 114 -4.59 2.76 3.42
C HIS A 114 -5.06 4.06 4.07
N LEU A 115 -4.52 5.22 3.66
CA LEU A 115 -4.90 6.54 4.19
C LEU A 115 -5.92 7.27 3.31
N ILE A 116 -6.10 6.82 2.06
CA ILE A 116 -7.00 7.41 1.07
C ILE A 116 -8.14 6.43 0.77
N ASP A 117 -9.36 6.94 0.60
CA ASP A 117 -10.46 6.15 0.04
C ASP A 117 -10.38 6.12 -1.49
N PHE A 118 -9.96 4.98 -2.05
CA PHE A 118 -9.83 4.77 -3.50
C PHE A 118 -11.15 4.49 -4.21
N LYS A 119 -12.29 4.35 -3.50
CA LYS A 119 -13.56 3.90 -4.11
C LYS A 119 -13.99 4.72 -5.33
N ASN A 120 -13.56 5.97 -5.44
CA ASN A 120 -13.94 6.88 -6.54
C ASN A 120 -12.74 7.45 -7.32
N ILE A 121 -11.53 6.92 -7.12
CA ILE A 121 -10.33 7.44 -7.78
C ILE A 121 -9.85 6.43 -8.81
N ASP A 122 -9.84 6.83 -10.08
CA ASP A 122 -9.23 6.05 -11.14
C ASP A 122 -7.71 5.91 -10.88
N PHE A 123 -7.23 4.66 -10.86
CA PHE A 123 -5.83 4.38 -10.51
C PHE A 123 -4.84 5.04 -11.48
N SER A 124 -5.15 5.09 -12.78
CA SER A 124 -4.29 5.74 -13.78
C SER A 124 -4.15 7.24 -13.51
N LYS A 125 -5.25 7.91 -13.11
CA LYS A 125 -5.22 9.32 -12.69
C LYS A 125 -4.46 9.51 -11.40
N PHE A 126 -4.59 8.58 -10.45
CA PHE A 126 -3.87 8.63 -9.18
C PHE A 126 -2.36 8.52 -9.38
N ILE A 127 -1.90 7.50 -10.10
CA ILE A 127 -0.46 7.29 -10.30
C ILE A 127 0.16 8.42 -11.14
N ASN A 128 -0.59 8.95 -12.11
CA ASN A 128 -0.16 10.15 -12.84
C ASN A 128 -0.07 11.38 -11.93
N LYS A 129 -0.99 11.52 -10.97
CA LYS A 129 -0.92 12.61 -9.99
C LYS A 129 0.32 12.48 -9.10
N LEU A 130 0.67 11.26 -8.67
CA LEU A 130 1.91 10.99 -7.95
C LEU A 130 3.13 11.40 -8.79
N HIS A 131 3.18 10.97 -10.04
CA HIS A 131 4.29 11.29 -10.93
C HIS A 131 4.46 12.79 -11.19
N VAL A 132 3.36 13.51 -11.47
CA VAL A 132 3.41 14.91 -11.93
C VAL A 132 3.45 15.93 -10.80
N TYR A 133 2.76 15.68 -9.68
CA TYR A 133 2.63 16.67 -8.60
C TYR A 133 3.50 16.38 -7.39
N TYR A 134 3.93 15.13 -7.24
CA TYR A 134 4.77 14.69 -6.11
C TYR A 134 6.16 14.23 -6.58
N ASP A 135 6.49 14.48 -7.84
CA ASP A 135 7.78 14.15 -8.48
C ASP A 135 8.23 12.70 -8.22
N VAL A 136 7.28 11.76 -8.16
CA VAL A 136 7.58 10.35 -7.97
C VAL A 136 8.27 9.82 -9.21
N GLU A 137 9.44 9.22 -9.03
CA GLU A 137 10.24 8.71 -10.14
C GLU A 137 9.48 7.66 -10.94
N ALA A 138 9.69 7.63 -12.26
CA ALA A 138 8.98 6.69 -13.14
C ALA A 138 9.23 5.23 -12.75
N ILE A 139 10.40 4.89 -12.19
CA ILE A 139 10.69 3.54 -11.68
C ILE A 139 9.81 3.19 -10.47
N GLU A 140 9.59 4.13 -9.55
CA GLU A 140 8.71 3.93 -8.40
C GLU A 140 7.25 3.85 -8.85
N CYS A 141 6.84 4.68 -9.81
CA CYS A 141 5.52 4.56 -10.44
C CYS A 141 5.30 3.17 -11.06
N ALA A 142 6.32 2.63 -11.76
CA ALA A 142 6.24 1.29 -12.34
C ALA A 142 6.10 0.20 -11.27
N LYS A 143 6.88 0.27 -10.19
CA LYS A 143 6.78 -0.65 -9.04
C LYS A 143 5.38 -0.62 -8.41
N ILE A 144 4.81 0.58 -8.22
CA ILE A 144 3.46 0.76 -7.70
C ILE A 144 2.42 0.14 -8.66
N CYS A 145 2.55 0.38 -9.97
CA CYS A 145 1.67 -0.25 -10.96
C CYS A 145 1.76 -1.78 -10.95
N LEU A 146 2.96 -2.36 -10.83
CA LEU A 146 3.14 -3.81 -10.75
C LEU A 146 2.54 -4.40 -9.46
N LEU A 147 2.66 -3.68 -8.33
CA LEU A 147 2.07 -4.08 -7.05
C LEU A 147 0.54 -4.15 -7.10
N GLU A 148 -0.09 -3.28 -7.90
CA GLU A 148 -1.55 -3.17 -8.01
C GLU A 148 -2.09 -3.83 -9.30
N ASP A 149 -1.33 -4.77 -9.86
CA ASP A 149 -1.67 -5.56 -11.05
C ASP A 149 -1.98 -4.73 -12.32
N GLN A 150 -1.40 -3.53 -12.44
CA GLN A 150 -1.58 -2.61 -13.57
C GLN A 150 -0.40 -2.67 -14.56
N TYR A 151 -0.17 -3.84 -15.15
CA TYR A 151 1.04 -4.16 -15.95
C TYR A 151 1.27 -3.24 -17.15
N HIS A 152 0.21 -2.84 -17.86
CA HIS A 152 0.36 -1.95 -19.02
C HIS A 152 0.75 -0.51 -18.61
N LEU A 153 0.25 -0.04 -17.47
CA LEU A 153 0.69 1.24 -16.89
C LEU A 153 2.14 1.14 -16.43
N ALA A 154 2.53 0.04 -15.80
CA ALA A 154 3.93 -0.21 -15.41
C ALA A 154 4.86 -0.15 -16.63
N TYR A 155 4.51 -0.82 -17.72
CA TYR A 155 5.24 -0.76 -18.99
C TYR A 155 5.38 0.68 -19.51
N THR A 156 4.32 1.50 -19.42
CA THR A 156 4.34 2.89 -19.90
C THR A 156 5.35 3.73 -19.13
N TYR A 157 5.40 3.58 -17.80
CA TYR A 157 6.40 4.26 -16.97
C TYR A 157 7.81 3.73 -17.19
N LEU A 158 8.00 2.41 -17.33
CA LEU A 158 9.32 1.85 -17.66
C LEU A 158 9.83 2.36 -19.00
N LYS A 159 8.97 2.43 -20.01
CA LYS A 159 9.34 2.91 -21.34
C LYS A 159 9.82 4.36 -21.36
N SER A 160 9.40 5.20 -20.40
CA SER A 160 9.88 6.58 -20.31
C SER A 160 11.33 6.69 -19.84
N LEU A 161 11.84 5.66 -19.16
CA LEU A 161 13.24 5.57 -18.72
C LEU A 161 14.20 5.42 -19.91
N ASN A 162 15.48 5.71 -19.67
CA ASN A 162 16.54 5.45 -20.65
C ASN A 162 16.89 3.96 -20.71
N ASP A 163 16.90 3.34 -19.54
CA ASP A 163 17.10 1.92 -19.32
C ASP A 163 16.50 1.56 -17.95
N CYS A 164 16.37 0.26 -17.67
CA CYS A 164 16.00 -0.24 -16.36
C CYS A 164 16.93 -1.39 -15.96
N ASP A 165 17.69 -1.20 -14.89
CA ASP A 165 18.63 -2.21 -14.37
C ASP A 165 18.03 -3.03 -13.22
N ASP A 166 16.77 -2.76 -12.84
CA ASP A 166 16.07 -3.49 -11.78
C ASP A 166 15.49 -4.79 -12.34
N GLU A 167 16.29 -5.87 -12.24
CA GLU A 167 15.92 -7.21 -12.73
C GLU A 167 14.60 -7.71 -12.13
N VAL A 168 14.32 -7.40 -10.86
CA VAL A 168 13.09 -7.84 -10.19
C VAL A 168 11.87 -7.22 -10.85
N VAL A 169 11.92 -5.92 -11.17
CA VAL A 169 10.84 -5.21 -11.86
C VAL A 169 10.63 -5.76 -13.27
N LEU A 170 11.72 -6.05 -13.97
CA LEU A 170 11.68 -6.63 -15.32
C LEU A 170 11.11 -8.05 -15.33
N ASP A 171 11.53 -8.90 -14.39
CA ASP A 171 11.04 -10.27 -14.25
C ASP A 171 9.55 -10.30 -13.88
N LEU A 172 9.11 -9.38 -13.02
CA LEU A 172 7.70 -9.21 -12.71
C LEU A 172 6.91 -8.83 -13.96
N LEU A 173 7.34 -7.81 -14.71
CA LEU A 173 6.66 -7.44 -15.96
C LEU A 173 6.60 -8.62 -16.94
N CYS A 174 7.69 -9.38 -17.07
CA CYS A 174 7.75 -10.55 -17.95
C CYS A 174 6.76 -11.65 -17.53
N SER A 175 6.66 -11.91 -16.23
CA SER A 175 5.80 -12.94 -15.66
C SER A 175 4.32 -12.70 -15.97
N TYR A 176 3.91 -11.43 -16.07
CA TYR A 176 2.53 -11.05 -16.36
C TYR A 176 2.26 -10.71 -17.83
N SER A 177 3.24 -10.14 -18.54
CA SER A 177 3.12 -9.78 -19.96
C SER A 177 4.46 -9.91 -20.69
N VAL A 178 4.70 -11.11 -21.24
CA VAL A 178 5.86 -11.38 -22.11
C VAL A 178 5.90 -10.41 -23.29
N TYR A 179 4.73 -10.03 -23.83
CA TYR A 179 4.65 -9.08 -24.94
C TYR A 179 5.16 -7.68 -24.56
N ASP A 180 4.71 -7.12 -23.44
CA ASP A 180 5.14 -5.79 -22.99
C ASP A 180 6.62 -5.80 -22.62
N TYR A 181 7.09 -6.87 -21.96
CA TYR A 181 8.51 -7.07 -21.66
C TYR A 181 9.38 -7.08 -22.92
N VAL A 182 9.06 -7.93 -23.91
CA VAL A 182 9.84 -8.01 -25.15
C VAL A 182 9.81 -6.68 -25.91
N SER A 183 8.67 -5.99 -25.90
CA SER A 183 8.52 -4.68 -26.52
C SER A 183 9.39 -3.62 -25.83
N LEU A 184 9.46 -3.66 -24.49
CA LEU A 184 10.33 -2.79 -23.69
C LEU A 184 11.80 -3.02 -23.98
N MET A 185 12.25 -4.29 -23.96
CA MET A 185 13.66 -4.62 -24.25
C MET A 185 14.07 -4.21 -25.66
N ARG A 186 13.18 -4.37 -26.66
CA ARG A 186 13.40 -3.85 -28.01
C ARG A 186 13.49 -2.32 -28.03
N HIS A 187 12.68 -1.63 -27.24
CA HIS A 187 12.72 -0.18 -27.13
C HIS A 187 14.06 0.30 -26.58
N TYR A 188 14.52 -0.24 -25.45
CA TYR A 188 15.82 0.11 -24.86
C TYR A 188 16.99 -0.21 -25.80
N ALA A 189 16.97 -1.37 -26.46
CA ALA A 189 18.00 -1.73 -27.43
C ALA A 189 18.08 -0.76 -28.62
N LYS A 190 16.93 -0.32 -29.14
CA LYS A 190 16.87 0.72 -30.20
C LYS A 190 17.40 2.06 -29.72
N LYS A 191 17.02 2.48 -28.50
CA LYS A 191 17.44 3.74 -27.90
C LYS A 191 18.97 3.77 -27.73
N LYS A 192 19.56 2.71 -27.17
CA LYS A 192 21.03 2.54 -27.04
C LYS A 192 21.76 2.64 -28.39
N ARG A 193 21.24 1.98 -29.43
CA ARG A 193 21.83 2.03 -30.79
C ARG A 193 21.69 3.41 -31.45
N GLY A 194 20.60 4.12 -31.19
CA GLY A 194 20.40 5.49 -31.69
C GLY A 194 21.42 6.49 -31.14
N TYR A 195 21.76 6.38 -29.85
CA TYR A 195 22.83 7.19 -29.24
C TYR A 195 24.23 6.85 -29.76
N GLN A 196 24.49 5.58 -30.11
CA GLN A 196 25.77 5.17 -30.72
C GLN A 196 25.96 5.69 -32.16
N LEU A 197 24.88 5.99 -32.88
CA LEU A 197 24.94 6.61 -34.20
C LEU A 197 25.04 8.14 -34.14
N ALA A 198 24.81 8.75 -32.98
CA ALA A 198 24.90 10.20 -32.76
C ALA A 198 26.31 10.66 -32.32
N VAL A 199 27.36 9.97 -32.78
CA VAL A 199 28.75 10.38 -32.56
C VAL A 199 29.28 11.06 -33.83
N SER A 200 29.47 12.38 -33.71
CA SER A 200 30.29 13.30 -34.52
C SER A 200 29.96 13.47 -36.01
N HIS A 201 29.30 14.59 -36.32
CA HIS A 201 29.66 15.46 -37.45
C HIS A 201 29.96 16.86 -36.91
#